data_AF-A0A9D4TET6-F1
#
_entry.id   AF-A0A9D4TET6-F1
#
_cell.length_a   1.000
_cell.length_b   1.000
_cell.length_c   1.000
_cell.angle_alpha   90.00
_cell.angle_beta   90.00
_cell.angle_gamma   90.00
#
_symmetry.space_group_name_H-M   'P 1'
#
loop_
_entity.id
_entity.type
_entity.pdbx_description
1 polymer ?
#
loop_
_entity_poly.entity_id
_entity_poly.type
_entity_poly.pdbx_seq_one_letter_code
_entity_poly.pdbx_strand_id
1 'polypeptide(L)'
;MAEQEPASQAAFPVSVALGPDERQLLERGKAQHRETTATAKRALQIAENTNDVARSTLVELHRQGQQLERADLGMKQVGQDVKEASAVLRFMRRWCCFQCCCDPTADLDRTRRSRASAAQKMLANQHSDVDQHYAAKQQSVQRKARQHDPAYGGNEHAARHELLAQADSIQAARQGTQATSIGFGLPETDRQEIQQETQRQDRVIDDIGNAVASLHTLSKEMHEEMEEQLPRIAHLQDRAEATHDELGSMMRDVRRI
;
A
#
# COMPACT_ATOMS: atom_id res chain seq x y z
N MET A 1 -52.73 -70.44 -14.74
CA MET A 1 -51.72 -69.63 -15.45
C MET A 1 -51.86 -68.20 -14.95
N ALA A 2 -50.91 -67.76 -14.13
CA ALA A 2 -50.58 -66.36 -13.91
C ALA A 2 -49.13 -66.38 -13.43
N GLU A 3 -48.23 -66.01 -14.32
CA GLU A 3 -46.79 -66.04 -14.17
C GLU A 3 -46.30 -65.14 -13.04
N GLN A 4 -45.29 -65.64 -12.33
CA GLN A 4 -44.36 -64.87 -11.54
C GLN A 4 -43.35 -64.19 -12.47
N GLU A 5 -43.18 -62.88 -12.34
CA GLU A 5 -41.94 -62.20 -12.71
C GLU A 5 -41.31 -61.56 -11.46
N PRO A 6 -40.08 -61.93 -11.06
CA PRO A 6 -39.36 -61.25 -10.01
C PRO A 6 -38.69 -59.99 -10.56
N ALA A 7 -38.95 -58.86 -9.89
CA ALA A 7 -38.28 -57.59 -10.16
C ALA A 7 -36.75 -57.74 -9.94
N SER A 8 -36.06 -57.68 -11.08
CA SER A 8 -34.67 -57.28 -11.32
C SER A 8 -33.92 -56.75 -10.09
N GLN A 9 -32.90 -57.52 -9.69
CA GLN A 9 -31.87 -57.13 -8.73
C GLN A 9 -31.13 -55.90 -9.26
N ALA A 10 -31.20 -54.79 -8.52
CA ALA A 10 -30.34 -53.65 -8.72
C ALA A 10 -28.88 -54.08 -8.49
N ALA A 11 -28.09 -54.08 -9.56
CA ALA A 11 -26.65 -54.31 -9.50
C ALA A 11 -26.01 -53.23 -8.60
N PHE A 12 -25.53 -53.64 -7.44
CA PHE A 12 -24.62 -52.84 -6.63
C PHE A 12 -23.36 -52.51 -7.46
N PRO A 13 -22.75 -51.32 -7.28
CA PRO A 13 -21.59 -50.93 -8.08
C PRO A 13 -20.44 -51.88 -7.77
N VAL A 14 -19.92 -52.50 -8.83
CA VAL A 14 -18.74 -53.35 -8.80
C VAL A 14 -17.59 -52.52 -8.23
N SER A 15 -17.10 -52.90 -7.05
CA SER A 15 -15.82 -52.42 -6.52
C SER A 15 -14.72 -52.91 -7.47
N VAL A 16 -14.37 -52.09 -8.46
CA VAL A 16 -13.25 -52.36 -9.37
C VAL A 16 -11.98 -52.32 -8.51
N ALA A 17 -11.43 -53.49 -8.22
CA ALA A 17 -10.13 -53.60 -7.59
C ALA A 17 -9.07 -53.11 -8.59
N LEU A 18 -8.57 -51.90 -8.38
CA LEU A 18 -7.45 -51.33 -9.16
C LEU A 18 -6.28 -52.30 -9.20
N GLY A 19 -5.67 -52.45 -10.38
CA GLY A 19 -4.44 -53.21 -10.56
C GLY A 19 -3.26 -52.61 -9.78
N PRO A 20 -2.18 -53.37 -9.55
CA PRO A 20 -1.01 -52.89 -8.81
C PRO A 20 -0.36 -51.66 -9.49
N ASP A 21 -0.27 -51.65 -10.82
CA ASP A 21 0.31 -50.53 -11.57
C ASP A 21 -0.56 -49.26 -11.50
N GLU A 22 -1.88 -49.43 -11.56
CA GLU A 22 -2.85 -48.32 -11.45
C GLU A 22 -2.83 -47.70 -10.04
N ARG A 23 -2.69 -48.54 -9.00
CA ARG A 23 -2.50 -48.06 -7.62
C ARG A 23 -1.21 -47.27 -7.46
N GLN A 24 -0.11 -47.73 -8.07
CA GLN A 24 1.15 -47.00 -8.01
C GLN A 24 1.04 -45.63 -8.69
N LEU A 25 0.36 -45.56 -9.83
CA LEU A 25 0.12 -44.29 -10.54
C LEU A 25 -0.76 -43.35 -9.71
N LEU A 26 -1.81 -43.88 -9.08
CA LEU A 26 -2.70 -43.12 -8.21
C LEU A 26 -1.93 -42.52 -7.03
N GLU A 27 -1.14 -43.32 -6.33
CA GLU A 27 -0.34 -42.86 -5.19
C GLU A 27 0.70 -41.81 -5.62
N ARG A 28 1.29 -41.96 -6.81
CA ARG A 28 2.16 -40.92 -7.38
C ARG A 28 1.38 -39.63 -7.68
N GLY A 29 0.18 -39.73 -8.24
CA GLY A 29 -0.70 -38.60 -8.50
C GLY A 29 -1.09 -37.86 -7.21
N LYS A 30 -1.48 -38.60 -6.16
CA LYS A 30 -1.77 -38.05 -4.83
C LYS A 30 -0.54 -37.37 -4.23
N ALA A 31 0.64 -37.99 -4.34
CA ALA A 31 1.90 -37.41 -3.85
C ALA A 31 2.22 -36.09 -4.56
N GLN A 32 2.11 -36.06 -5.89
CA GLN A 32 2.28 -34.85 -6.69
C GLN A 32 1.26 -33.77 -6.31
N HIS A 33 0.00 -34.16 -6.04
CA HIS A 33 -1.05 -33.24 -5.61
C HIS A 33 -0.73 -32.62 -4.24
N ARG A 34 -0.27 -33.41 -3.28
CA ARG A 34 0.18 -32.88 -1.98
C ARG A 34 1.39 -31.96 -2.14
N GLU A 35 2.29 -32.27 -3.06
CA GLU A 35 3.46 -31.43 -3.37
C GLU A 35 3.07 -30.09 -3.99
N THR A 36 2.09 -30.06 -4.91
CA THR A 36 1.57 -28.80 -5.48
C THR A 36 0.89 -27.95 -4.41
N THR A 37 0.15 -28.56 -3.47
CA THR A 37 -0.41 -27.84 -2.31
C THR A 37 0.68 -27.25 -1.42
N ALA A 38 1.72 -28.03 -1.12
CA ALA A 38 2.85 -27.54 -0.32
C ALA A 38 3.58 -26.38 -1.02
N THR A 39 3.68 -26.43 -2.34
CA THR A 39 4.24 -25.36 -3.17
C THR A 39 3.38 -24.10 -3.12
N ALA A 40 2.06 -24.24 -3.27
CA ALA A 40 1.13 -23.13 -3.15
C ALA A 40 1.23 -22.46 -1.76
N LYS A 41 1.34 -23.24 -0.68
CA LYS A 41 1.52 -22.69 0.68
C LYS A 41 2.81 -21.88 0.82
N ARG A 42 3.92 -22.34 0.21
CA ARG A 42 5.17 -21.57 0.17
C ARG A 42 5.00 -20.27 -0.61
N ALA A 43 4.29 -20.30 -1.73
CA ALA A 43 4.02 -19.11 -2.53
C ALA A 43 3.15 -18.10 -1.75
N LEU A 44 2.14 -18.57 -1.02
CA LEU A 44 1.32 -17.74 -0.13
C LEU A 44 2.18 -17.05 0.93
N GLN A 45 3.02 -17.80 1.64
CA GLN A 45 3.91 -17.22 2.66
C GLN A 45 4.83 -16.14 2.07
N ILE A 46 5.35 -16.36 0.87
CA ILE A 46 6.18 -15.37 0.18
C ILE A 46 5.35 -14.12 -0.15
N ALA A 47 4.13 -14.28 -0.65
CA ALA A 47 3.24 -13.17 -0.99
C ALA A 47 2.86 -12.34 0.26
N GLU A 48 2.53 -12.99 1.37
CA GLU A 48 2.23 -12.34 2.66
C GLU A 48 3.43 -11.57 3.19
N ASN A 49 4.61 -12.21 3.24
CA ASN A 49 5.85 -11.55 3.67
C ASN A 49 6.19 -10.34 2.77
N THR A 50 5.95 -10.47 1.45
CA THR A 50 6.16 -9.37 0.51
C THR A 50 5.18 -8.23 0.76
N ASN A 51 3.94 -8.53 1.15
CA ASN A 51 2.93 -7.53 1.48
C ASN A 51 3.34 -6.71 2.71
N ASP A 52 3.84 -7.37 3.75
CA ASP A 52 4.35 -6.70 4.95
C ASP A 52 5.54 -5.77 4.65
N VAL A 53 6.46 -6.23 3.80
CA VAL A 53 7.58 -5.41 3.33
C VAL A 53 7.09 -4.23 2.49
N ALA A 54 6.17 -4.45 1.55
CA ALA A 54 5.59 -3.40 0.71
C ALA A 54 4.87 -2.34 1.56
N ARG A 55 4.10 -2.78 2.56
CA ARG A 55 3.41 -1.88 3.50
C ARG A 55 4.38 -1.03 4.30
N SER A 56 5.43 -1.65 4.84
CA SER A 56 6.49 -0.95 5.56
C SER A 56 7.21 0.06 4.67
N THR A 57 7.47 -0.32 3.42
CA THR A 57 8.10 0.53 2.41
C THR A 57 7.24 1.74 2.09
N LEU A 58 5.93 1.57 1.91
CA LEU A 58 5.00 2.65 1.64
C LEU A 58 4.87 3.64 2.81
N VAL A 59 4.91 3.15 4.06
CA VAL A 59 4.97 4.02 5.25
C VAL A 59 6.24 4.87 5.23
N GLU A 60 7.37 4.28 4.88
CA GLU A 60 8.64 5.00 4.79
C GLU A 60 8.65 5.99 3.62
N LEU A 61 8.09 5.64 2.46
CA LEU A 61 7.94 6.57 1.34
C LEU A 61 7.09 7.79 1.72
N HIS A 62 5.95 7.60 2.38
CA HIS A 62 5.15 8.72 2.90
C HIS A 62 5.94 9.57 3.90
N ARG A 63 6.73 8.94 4.79
CA ARG A 63 7.57 9.66 5.75
C ARG A 63 8.65 10.49 5.04
N GLN A 64 9.24 9.98 3.96
CA GLN A 64 10.22 10.69 3.14
C GLN A 64 9.57 11.85 2.38
N GLY A 65 8.39 11.64 1.78
CA GLY A 65 7.62 12.69 1.14
C GLY A 65 7.29 13.84 2.09
N GLN A 66 6.82 13.52 3.30
CA GLN A 66 6.56 14.52 4.33
C GLN A 66 7.82 15.32 4.70
N GLN A 67 8.97 14.65 4.81
CA GLN A 67 10.24 15.32 5.08
C GLN A 67 10.66 16.25 3.93
N LEU A 68 10.48 15.83 2.67
CA LEU A 68 10.75 16.67 1.50
C LEU A 68 9.89 17.93 1.48
N GLU A 69 8.60 17.80 1.81
CA GLU A 69 7.70 18.95 1.84
C GLU A 69 8.03 19.92 2.99
N ARG A 70 8.38 19.38 4.17
CA ARG A 70 8.91 20.21 5.26
C ARG A 70 10.23 20.89 4.88
N ALA A 71 11.09 20.23 4.13
CA ALA A 71 12.34 20.82 3.64
C ALA A 71 12.07 21.95 2.63
N ASP A 72 11.10 21.80 1.72
CA ASP A 72 10.69 22.86 0.78
C ASP A 72 10.14 24.09 1.53
N LEU A 73 9.29 23.88 2.55
CA LEU A 73 8.82 24.96 3.42
C LEU A 73 9.96 25.63 4.19
N GLY A 74 10.92 24.85 4.70
CA GLY A 74 12.14 25.38 5.32
C GLY A 74 12.95 26.23 4.35
N MET A 75 13.12 25.80 3.10
CA MET A 75 13.81 26.59 2.08
C MET A 75 13.03 27.86 1.68
N LYS A 76 11.68 27.85 1.72
CA LYS A 76 10.87 29.07 1.61
C LYS A 76 11.18 30.06 2.71
N GLN A 77 11.24 29.58 3.95
CA GLN A 77 11.56 30.40 5.10
C GLN A 77 12.96 31.02 4.97
N VAL A 78 13.98 30.19 4.70
CA VAL A 78 15.37 30.69 4.54
C VAL A 78 15.46 31.71 3.41
N GLY A 79 14.89 31.43 2.24
CA GLY A 79 14.90 32.40 1.14
C GLY A 79 14.23 33.73 1.50
N GLN A 80 13.17 33.71 2.29
CA GLN A 80 12.54 34.93 2.78
C GLN A 80 13.42 35.67 3.79
N ASP A 81 14.04 34.95 4.73
CA ASP A 81 14.94 35.52 5.73
C ASP A 81 16.17 36.17 5.09
N VAL A 82 16.72 35.55 4.04
CA VAL A 82 17.85 36.07 3.26
C VAL A 82 17.47 37.36 2.55
N LYS A 83 16.29 37.41 1.93
CA LYS A 83 15.76 38.63 1.29
C LYS A 83 15.57 39.75 2.31
N GLU A 84 15.00 39.43 3.46
CA GLU A 84 14.79 40.39 4.54
C GLU A 84 16.13 40.93 5.09
N ALA A 85 17.09 40.05 5.38
CA ALA A 85 18.42 40.43 5.82
C ALA A 85 19.14 41.31 4.78
N SER A 86 19.04 40.98 3.49
CA SER A 86 19.62 41.80 2.42
C SER A 86 19.02 43.21 2.37
N ALA A 87 17.71 43.35 2.63
CA ALA A 87 17.03 44.64 2.66
C ALA A 87 17.53 45.50 3.84
N VAL A 88 17.72 44.89 5.02
CA VAL A 88 18.30 45.54 6.20
C VAL A 88 19.73 46.03 5.92
N LEU A 89 20.57 45.20 5.32
CA LEU A 89 21.96 45.56 4.99
C LEU A 89 22.04 46.72 3.98
N ARG A 90 21.20 46.71 2.94
CA ARG A 90 21.10 47.83 1.99
C ARG A 90 20.68 49.12 2.68
N PHE A 91 19.77 49.04 3.65
CA PHE A 91 19.37 50.19 4.46
C PHE A 91 20.52 50.72 5.31
N MET A 92 21.22 49.84 6.05
CA MET A 92 22.39 50.22 6.86
C MET A 92 23.46 50.93 6.01
N ARG A 93 23.78 50.37 4.82
CA ARG A 93 24.73 50.98 3.88
C ARG A 93 24.27 52.35 3.38
N ARG A 94 22.97 52.58 3.20
CA ARG A 94 22.42 53.87 2.76
C ARG A 94 22.54 54.95 3.84
N TRP A 95 22.42 54.58 5.12
CA TRP A 95 22.33 55.53 6.23
C TRP A 95 23.64 55.73 7.00
N CYS A 96 24.67 54.92 6.77
CA CYS A 96 26.00 55.12 7.36
C CYS A 96 26.71 56.41 6.89
N CYS A 97 26.16 57.14 5.90
CA CYS A 97 26.80 58.30 5.28
C CYS A 97 26.07 59.65 5.48
N PHE A 98 24.94 59.72 6.20
CA PHE A 98 24.21 60.99 6.41
C PHE A 98 23.75 61.16 7.85
N GLN A 99 24.26 62.22 8.48
CA GLN A 99 24.11 62.60 9.87
C GLN A 99 22.68 63.08 10.21
N CYS A 100 21.84 62.22 10.79
CA CYS A 100 20.67 62.64 11.59
C CYS A 100 20.16 61.51 12.51
N CYS A 101 19.91 61.83 13.79
CA CYS A 101 19.60 60.90 14.90
C CYS A 101 18.10 60.66 15.14
N CYS A 102 17.23 60.89 14.17
CA CYS A 102 15.80 60.60 14.30
C CYS A 102 15.53 59.22 13.70
N ASP A 103 15.06 58.26 14.49
CA ASP A 103 14.66 56.93 13.99
C ASP A 103 13.28 57.05 13.31
N PRO A 104 13.21 57.20 11.97
CA PRO A 104 11.94 57.33 11.26
C PRO A 104 11.28 55.94 11.12
N THR A 105 11.89 54.88 11.67
CA THR A 105 11.53 53.50 11.41
C THR A 105 10.50 52.94 12.38
N ALA A 106 10.06 53.64 13.42
CA ALA A 106 9.07 53.10 14.36
C ALA A 106 7.79 52.58 13.66
N ASP A 107 7.29 53.28 12.63
CA ASP A 107 6.11 52.84 11.85
C ASP A 107 6.44 51.82 10.74
N LEU A 108 7.61 51.92 10.11
CA LEU A 108 8.11 50.92 9.14
C LEU A 108 8.42 49.58 9.80
N ASP A 109 8.91 49.60 11.04
CA ASP A 109 9.24 48.43 11.84
C ASP A 109 7.97 47.77 12.39
N ARG A 110 6.92 48.55 12.70
CA ARG A 110 5.60 48.02 13.07
C ARG A 110 4.94 47.28 11.90
N THR A 111 4.95 47.86 10.70
CA THR A 111 4.44 47.23 9.48
C THR A 111 5.31 46.06 9.00
N ARG A 112 6.62 46.09 9.26
CA ARG A 112 7.54 44.97 9.03
C ARG A 112 7.27 43.80 9.98
N ARG A 113 7.20 44.04 11.30
CA ARG A 113 6.86 43.01 12.31
C ARG A 113 5.52 42.37 12.02
N SER A 114 4.51 43.16 11.61
CA SER A 114 3.21 42.63 11.21
C SER A 114 3.32 41.70 10.00
N ARG A 115 4.12 42.06 8.98
CA ARG A 115 4.34 41.23 7.79
C ARG A 115 5.12 39.95 8.10
N ALA A 116 6.19 40.05 8.90
CA ALA A 116 6.96 38.90 9.33
C ALA A 116 6.12 37.93 10.18
N SER A 117 5.34 38.45 11.13
CA SER A 117 4.41 37.64 11.93
C SER A 117 3.33 36.97 11.09
N ALA A 118 2.78 37.68 10.09
CA ALA A 118 1.81 37.09 9.15
C ALA A 118 2.44 35.97 8.31
N ALA A 119 3.66 36.17 7.79
CA ALA A 119 4.38 35.17 7.02
C ALA A 119 4.70 33.91 7.86
N GLN A 120 5.13 34.10 9.12
CA GLN A 120 5.35 32.99 10.05
C GLN A 120 4.07 32.18 10.32
N LYS A 121 2.93 32.86 10.51
CA LYS A 121 1.64 32.18 10.67
C LYS A 121 1.24 31.40 9.42
N MET A 122 1.47 31.96 8.23
CA MET A 122 1.19 31.25 6.97
C MET A 122 2.07 30.00 6.81
N LEU A 123 3.35 30.08 7.16
CA LEU A 123 4.26 28.92 7.15
C LEU A 123 3.83 27.86 8.16
N ALA A 124 3.44 28.27 9.39
CA ALA A 124 2.94 27.35 10.40
C ALA A 124 1.67 26.61 9.95
N ASN A 125 0.75 27.31 9.29
CA ASN A 125 -0.44 26.70 8.68
C ASN A 125 -0.04 25.70 7.59
N GLN A 126 0.88 26.08 6.69
CA GLN A 126 1.38 25.16 5.67
C GLN A 126 2.00 23.90 6.28
N HIS A 127 2.80 24.02 7.34
CA HIS A 127 3.33 22.85 8.04
C HIS A 127 2.24 21.94 8.61
N SER A 128 1.18 22.51 9.21
CA SER A 128 0.02 21.75 9.67
C SER A 128 -0.72 21.06 8.53
N ASP A 129 -0.87 21.73 7.39
CA ASP A 129 -1.55 21.17 6.21
C ASP A 129 -0.78 19.96 5.66
N VAL A 130 0.55 20.03 5.61
CA VAL A 130 1.43 18.92 5.25
C VAL A 130 1.25 17.74 6.20
N ASP A 131 1.20 18.00 7.50
CA ASP A 131 1.02 16.95 8.50
C ASP A 131 -0.34 16.27 8.38
N GLN A 132 -1.40 17.05 8.13
CA GLN A 132 -2.75 16.52 7.89
C GLN A 132 -2.83 15.73 6.59
N HIS A 133 -2.20 16.21 5.52
CA HIS A 133 -2.15 15.54 4.22
C HIS A 133 -1.54 14.14 4.32
N TYR A 134 -0.35 14.03 4.91
CA TYR A 134 0.34 12.75 5.06
C TYR A 134 -0.35 11.83 6.08
N ALA A 135 -0.98 12.37 7.14
CA ALA A 135 -1.81 11.58 8.04
C ALA A 135 -3.02 10.96 7.32
N ALA A 136 -3.71 11.75 6.48
CA ALA A 136 -4.83 11.25 5.67
C ALA A 136 -4.38 10.20 4.64
N LYS A 137 -3.22 10.40 4.00
CA LYS A 137 -2.64 9.45 3.03
C LYS A 137 -2.30 8.11 3.69
N GLN A 138 -1.69 8.13 4.88
CA GLN A 138 -1.45 6.92 5.67
C GLN A 138 -2.74 6.18 6.04
N GLN A 139 -3.79 6.90 6.44
CA GLN A 139 -5.09 6.29 6.72
C GLN A 139 -5.74 5.70 5.45
N SER A 140 -5.62 6.36 4.30
CA SER A 140 -6.09 5.84 3.02
C SER A 140 -5.43 4.50 2.67
N VAL A 141 -4.10 4.43 2.79
CA VAL A 141 -3.34 3.21 2.55
C VAL A 141 -3.75 2.09 3.51
N GLN A 142 -3.89 2.38 4.80
CA GLN A 142 -4.36 1.37 5.77
C GLN A 142 -5.74 0.84 5.42
N ARG A 143 -6.63 1.70 4.89
CA ARG A 143 -7.95 1.28 4.44
C ARG A 143 -7.90 0.42 3.18
N LYS A 144 -7.13 0.83 2.18
CA LYS A 144 -6.97 0.11 0.90
C LYS A 144 -6.24 -1.22 1.06
N ALA A 145 -5.20 -1.27 1.90
CA ALA A 145 -4.45 -2.49 2.20
C ALA A 145 -5.32 -3.54 2.91
N ARG A 146 -6.28 -3.09 3.73
CA ARG A 146 -7.23 -3.97 4.41
C ARG A 146 -8.49 -4.26 3.58
N GLN A 147 -8.71 -3.62 2.44
CA GLN A 147 -9.89 -3.87 1.62
C GLN A 147 -9.98 -5.31 1.11
N HIS A 148 -8.82 -5.98 1.00
CA HIS A 148 -8.71 -7.38 0.59
C HIS A 148 -8.66 -8.35 1.78
N ASP A 149 -8.83 -7.85 3.02
CA ASP A 149 -8.99 -8.67 4.22
C ASP A 149 -10.48 -9.03 4.39
N PRO A 150 -10.86 -10.32 4.39
CA PRO A 150 -12.25 -10.76 4.60
C PRO A 150 -12.88 -10.24 5.89
N ALA A 151 -12.10 -9.82 6.90
CA ALA A 151 -12.57 -9.26 8.16
C ALA A 151 -12.76 -7.73 8.15
N TYR A 152 -12.58 -7.06 7.00
CA TYR A 152 -12.57 -5.60 6.94
C TYR A 152 -13.98 -4.98 7.05
N GLY A 153 -14.17 -4.09 8.03
CA GLY A 153 -15.45 -3.40 8.29
C GLY A 153 -15.93 -3.45 9.74
N GLY A 154 -15.21 -4.12 10.65
CA GLY A 154 -15.50 -4.12 12.09
C GLY A 154 -16.73 -4.95 12.51
N ASN A 155 -17.41 -5.59 11.57
CA ASN A 155 -18.44 -6.58 11.83
C ASN A 155 -17.87 -7.97 11.57
N GLU A 156 -17.15 -8.53 12.56
CA GLU A 156 -16.68 -9.93 12.54
C GLU A 156 -17.84 -10.90 12.21
N HIS A 157 -19.05 -10.55 12.63
CA HIS A 157 -20.27 -11.30 12.35
C HIS A 157 -20.73 -11.22 10.89
N ALA A 158 -20.60 -10.05 10.24
CA ALA A 158 -20.96 -9.88 8.83
C ALA A 158 -19.90 -10.52 7.92
N ALA A 159 -18.62 -10.36 8.26
CA ALA A 159 -17.50 -11.05 7.61
C ALA A 159 -17.64 -12.57 7.71
N ARG A 160 -18.00 -13.12 8.88
CA ARG A 160 -18.33 -14.55 9.02
C ARG A 160 -19.52 -14.96 8.16
N HIS A 161 -20.58 -14.15 8.13
CA HIS A 161 -21.79 -14.49 7.39
C HIS A 161 -21.58 -14.41 5.87
N GLU A 162 -20.75 -13.47 5.41
CA GLU A 162 -20.34 -13.33 4.03
C GLU A 162 -19.38 -14.45 3.63
N LEU A 163 -18.40 -14.80 4.47
CA LEU A 163 -17.54 -15.97 4.25
C LEU A 163 -18.33 -17.28 4.20
N LEU A 164 -19.33 -17.46 5.06
CA LEU A 164 -20.20 -18.63 5.04
C LEU A 164 -21.10 -18.62 3.78
N ALA A 165 -21.68 -17.49 3.41
CA ALA A 165 -22.48 -17.36 2.19
C ALA A 165 -21.65 -17.49 0.91
N GLN A 166 -20.39 -17.04 0.94
CA GLN A 166 -19.44 -17.18 -0.15
C GLN A 166 -18.95 -18.64 -0.24
N ALA A 167 -18.71 -19.30 0.89
CA ALA A 167 -18.43 -20.73 0.94
C ALA A 167 -19.62 -21.56 0.41
N ASP A 168 -20.85 -21.21 0.78
CA ASP A 168 -22.07 -21.85 0.31
C ASP A 168 -22.32 -21.58 -1.18
N SER A 169 -22.07 -20.36 -1.67
CA SER A 169 -22.20 -20.03 -3.10
C SER A 169 -21.09 -20.62 -3.96
N ILE A 170 -19.85 -20.73 -3.44
CA ILE A 170 -18.76 -21.48 -4.08
C ILE A 170 -19.10 -22.98 -4.10
N GLN A 171 -19.67 -23.53 -3.02
CA GLN A 171 -20.20 -24.90 -3.01
C GLN A 171 -21.33 -25.08 -4.03
N ALA A 172 -22.27 -24.14 -4.11
CA ALA A 172 -23.41 -24.19 -5.02
C ALA A 172 -22.97 -24.01 -6.50
N ALA A 173 -22.02 -23.12 -6.79
CA ALA A 173 -21.45 -22.94 -8.11
C ALA A 173 -20.64 -24.19 -8.56
N ARG A 174 -19.98 -24.87 -7.61
CA ARG A 174 -19.28 -26.15 -7.85
C ARG A 174 -20.23 -27.35 -7.96
N GLN A 175 -21.43 -27.29 -7.37
CA GLN A 175 -22.47 -28.31 -7.55
C GLN A 175 -23.25 -28.12 -8.86
N GLY A 176 -23.44 -26.87 -9.32
CA GLY A 176 -24.21 -26.54 -10.52
C GLY A 176 -23.44 -26.65 -11.84
N THR A 177 -22.12 -26.46 -11.80
CA THR A 177 -21.25 -26.79 -12.94
C THR A 177 -20.76 -28.20 -12.69
N GLN A 178 -21.27 -29.18 -13.45
CA GLN A 178 -20.87 -30.60 -13.38
C GLN A 178 -19.43 -30.73 -12.89
N ALA A 179 -19.25 -31.13 -11.63
CA ALA A 179 -17.97 -31.59 -11.13
C ALA A 179 -17.49 -32.61 -12.16
N THR A 180 -16.47 -32.25 -12.94
CA THR A 180 -15.86 -33.07 -13.97
C THR A 180 -15.12 -34.20 -13.27
N SER A 181 -15.87 -35.09 -12.64
CA SER A 181 -15.53 -36.44 -12.24
C SER A 181 -14.05 -36.69 -11.93
N ILE A 182 -13.41 -35.84 -11.12
CA ILE A 182 -12.03 -36.09 -10.70
C ILE A 182 -12.07 -37.41 -9.92
N GLY A 183 -11.28 -38.38 -10.39
CA GLY A 183 -11.26 -39.74 -9.87
C GLY A 183 -12.37 -40.69 -10.35
N PHE A 184 -13.03 -40.44 -11.48
CA PHE A 184 -14.02 -41.39 -12.02
C PHE A 184 -13.41 -42.77 -12.28
N GLY A 185 -13.97 -43.80 -11.65
CA GLY A 185 -13.43 -45.17 -11.66
C GLY A 185 -12.49 -45.51 -10.50
N LEU A 186 -12.17 -44.56 -9.61
CA LEU A 186 -11.39 -44.82 -8.39
C LEU A 186 -12.30 -45.23 -7.22
N PRO A 187 -11.77 -45.99 -6.23
CA PRO A 187 -12.43 -46.23 -4.95
C PRO A 187 -12.86 -44.94 -4.28
N GLU A 188 -14.01 -44.98 -3.60
CA GLU A 188 -14.61 -43.81 -2.97
C GLU A 188 -13.64 -43.09 -2.01
N THR A 189 -12.86 -43.84 -1.23
CA THR A 189 -11.85 -43.30 -0.32
C THR A 189 -10.82 -42.42 -1.04
N ASP A 190 -10.32 -42.89 -2.19
CA ASP A 190 -9.30 -42.18 -2.95
C ASP A 190 -9.87 -40.93 -3.63
N ARG A 191 -11.12 -41.00 -4.08
CA ARG A 191 -11.83 -39.84 -4.64
C ARG A 191 -12.03 -38.76 -3.59
N GLN A 192 -12.50 -39.14 -2.40
CA GLN A 192 -12.70 -38.20 -1.30
C GLN A 192 -11.39 -37.53 -0.88
N GLU A 193 -10.29 -38.30 -0.81
CA GLU A 193 -8.97 -37.76 -0.49
C GLU A 193 -8.51 -36.73 -1.52
N ILE A 194 -8.58 -37.06 -2.82
CA ILE A 194 -8.19 -36.14 -3.90
C ILE A 194 -9.07 -34.89 -3.88
N GLN A 195 -10.38 -35.03 -3.68
CA GLN A 195 -11.30 -33.90 -3.58
C GLN A 195 -10.96 -32.99 -2.39
N GLN A 196 -10.67 -33.56 -1.22
CA GLN A 196 -10.26 -32.79 -0.05
C GLN A 196 -8.96 -32.02 -0.30
N GLU A 197 -7.99 -32.65 -0.97
CA GLU A 197 -6.72 -32.01 -1.28
C GLU A 197 -6.89 -30.91 -2.35
N THR A 198 -7.72 -31.12 -3.37
CA THR A 198 -8.09 -30.08 -4.33
C THR A 198 -8.76 -28.89 -3.65
N GLN A 199 -9.69 -29.14 -2.71
CA GLN A 199 -10.32 -28.07 -1.95
C GLN A 199 -9.31 -27.27 -1.11
N ARG A 200 -8.28 -27.93 -0.56
CA ARG A 200 -7.19 -27.24 0.15
C ARG A 200 -6.37 -26.39 -0.81
N GLN A 201 -6.04 -26.89 -1.99
CA GLN A 201 -5.30 -26.13 -3.00
C GLN A 201 -6.06 -24.88 -3.44
N ASP A 202 -7.35 -25.04 -3.77
CA ASP A 202 -8.18 -23.93 -4.23
C ASP A 202 -8.19 -22.79 -3.21
N ARG A 203 -8.36 -23.11 -1.91
CA ARG A 203 -8.31 -22.11 -0.84
C ARG A 203 -6.97 -21.37 -0.80
N VAL A 204 -5.86 -22.10 -0.87
CA VAL A 204 -4.53 -21.48 -0.87
C VAL A 204 -4.33 -20.61 -2.12
N ILE A 205 -4.87 -21.01 -3.28
CA ILE A 205 -4.80 -20.22 -4.51
C ILE A 205 -5.64 -18.94 -4.39
N ASP A 206 -6.83 -19.01 -3.80
CA ASP A 206 -7.66 -17.85 -3.52
C ASP A 206 -6.94 -16.86 -2.58
N ASP A 207 -6.30 -17.38 -1.52
CA ASP A 207 -5.50 -16.58 -0.58
C ASP A 207 -4.31 -15.90 -1.28
N ILE A 208 -3.62 -16.61 -2.18
CA ILE A 208 -2.56 -16.03 -3.02
C ILE A 208 -3.13 -14.92 -3.90
N GLY A 209 -4.30 -15.12 -4.50
CA GLY A 209 -4.99 -14.13 -5.31
C GLY A 209 -5.25 -12.84 -4.54
N ASN A 210 -5.76 -12.96 -3.31
CA ASN A 210 -6.00 -11.82 -2.42
C ASN A 210 -4.69 -11.11 -2.02
N ALA A 211 -3.64 -11.86 -1.69
CA ALA A 211 -2.33 -11.29 -1.34
C ALA A 211 -1.71 -10.53 -2.51
N VAL A 212 -1.79 -11.08 -3.73
CA VAL A 212 -1.29 -10.43 -4.96
C VAL A 212 -2.12 -9.21 -5.32
N ALA A 213 -3.45 -9.24 -5.15
CA ALA A 213 -4.29 -8.07 -5.36
C ALA A 213 -3.93 -6.92 -4.41
N SER A 214 -3.69 -7.24 -3.13
CA SER A 214 -3.22 -6.27 -2.14
C SER A 214 -1.83 -5.72 -2.50
N LEU A 215 -0.90 -6.57 -2.94
CA LEU A 215 0.41 -6.13 -3.44
C LEU A 215 0.29 -5.17 -4.63
N HIS A 216 -0.60 -5.46 -5.57
CA HIS A 216 -0.86 -4.57 -6.71
C HIS A 216 -1.40 -3.20 -6.25
N THR A 217 -2.33 -3.18 -5.30
CA THR A 217 -2.81 -1.93 -4.70
C THR A 217 -1.67 -1.15 -4.04
N LEU A 218 -0.85 -1.79 -3.21
CA LEU A 218 0.31 -1.15 -2.56
C LEU A 218 1.32 -0.62 -3.58
N SER A 219 1.62 -1.40 -4.62
CA SER A 219 2.52 -0.99 -5.71
C SER A 219 2.01 0.25 -6.43
N LYS A 220 0.69 0.38 -6.62
CA LYS A 220 0.10 1.57 -7.24
C LYS A 220 0.25 2.80 -6.34
N GLU A 221 -0.04 2.69 -5.05
CA GLU A 221 0.15 3.80 -4.10
C GLU A 221 1.62 4.22 -3.99
N MET A 222 2.55 3.25 -3.98
CA MET A 222 3.99 3.52 -4.00
C MET A 222 4.40 4.28 -5.26
N HIS A 223 3.86 3.89 -6.41
CA HIS A 223 4.13 4.56 -7.68
C HIS A 223 3.60 5.99 -7.69
N GLU A 224 2.37 6.21 -7.23
CA GLU A 224 1.77 7.54 -7.11
C GLU A 224 2.59 8.45 -6.16
N GLU A 225 3.07 7.92 -5.03
CA GLU A 225 3.96 8.67 -4.13
C GLU A 225 5.31 9.00 -4.79
N MET A 226 5.91 8.09 -5.55
CA MET A 226 7.17 8.36 -6.27
C MET A 226 6.98 9.44 -7.35
N GLU A 227 5.89 9.38 -8.12
CA GLU A 227 5.56 10.42 -9.10
C GLU A 227 5.35 11.79 -8.45
N GLU A 228 4.77 11.83 -7.25
CA GLU A 228 4.59 13.07 -6.50
C GLU A 228 5.92 13.63 -5.97
N GLN A 229 6.85 12.77 -5.54
CA GLN A 229 8.14 13.18 -4.97
C GLN A 229 9.14 13.67 -6.01
N LEU A 230 9.16 13.07 -7.21
CA LEU A 230 10.11 13.41 -8.28
C LEU A 230 10.20 14.92 -8.60
N PRO A 231 9.11 15.64 -8.91
CA PRO A 231 9.19 17.07 -9.20
C PRO A 231 9.54 17.90 -7.95
N ARG A 232 9.16 17.43 -6.75
CA ARG A 232 9.46 18.13 -5.49
C ARG A 232 10.96 18.13 -5.20
N ILE A 233 11.65 17.02 -5.48
CA ILE A 233 13.11 16.93 -5.32
C ILE A 233 13.81 17.92 -6.25
N ALA A 234 13.41 17.98 -7.53
CA ALA A 234 13.99 18.93 -8.49
C ALA A 234 13.78 20.38 -8.05
N HIS A 235 12.54 20.74 -7.67
CA HIS A 235 12.24 22.08 -7.19
C HIS A 235 13.01 22.44 -5.91
N LEU A 236 13.18 21.49 -4.98
CA LEU A 236 13.95 21.72 -3.76
C LEU A 236 15.43 22.01 -4.08
N GLN A 237 16.01 21.31 -5.06
CA GLN A 237 17.38 21.56 -5.53
C GLN A 237 17.51 22.96 -6.14
N ASP A 238 16.62 23.32 -7.05
CA ASP A 238 16.61 24.66 -7.69
C ASP A 238 16.49 25.77 -6.65
N ARG A 239 15.60 25.60 -5.66
CA ARG A 239 15.43 26.56 -4.56
C ARG A 239 16.67 26.65 -3.68
N ALA A 240 17.29 25.52 -3.36
CA ALA A 240 18.48 25.49 -2.52
C ALA A 240 19.64 26.22 -3.23
N GLU A 241 19.82 26.01 -4.52
CA GLU A 241 20.81 26.71 -5.34
C GLU A 241 20.54 28.22 -5.37
N ALA A 242 19.31 28.64 -5.68
CA ALA A 242 18.94 30.05 -5.71
C ALA A 242 19.15 30.73 -4.33
N THR A 243 18.79 30.05 -3.24
CA THR A 243 18.98 30.56 -1.89
C THR A 243 20.45 30.63 -1.51
N HIS A 244 21.26 29.66 -1.95
CA HIS A 244 22.70 29.66 -1.77
C HIS A 244 23.37 30.86 -2.47
N ASP A 245 22.97 31.15 -3.70
CA ASP A 245 23.46 32.29 -4.46
C ASP A 245 23.08 33.64 -3.82
N GLU A 246 21.83 33.76 -3.37
CA GLU A 246 21.36 34.94 -2.63
C GLU A 246 22.17 35.14 -1.33
N LEU A 247 22.39 34.08 -0.56
CA LEU A 247 23.23 34.08 0.64
C LEU A 247 24.67 34.52 0.32
N GLY A 248 25.28 33.94 -0.71
CA GLY A 248 26.62 34.28 -1.15
C GLY A 248 26.75 35.75 -1.56
N SER A 249 25.73 36.28 -2.25
CA SER A 249 25.65 37.70 -2.60
C SER A 249 25.55 38.59 -1.36
N MET A 250 24.65 38.25 -0.43
CA MET A 250 24.49 38.95 0.84
C MET A 250 25.79 38.98 1.66
N MET A 251 26.49 37.84 1.77
CA MET A 251 27.77 37.77 2.49
C MET A 251 28.85 38.66 1.85
N ARG A 252 28.88 38.80 0.53
CA ARG A 252 29.77 39.75 -0.15
C ARG A 252 29.42 41.20 0.16
N ASP A 253 28.13 41.52 0.25
CA ASP A 253 27.68 42.86 0.63
C ASP A 253 28.02 43.19 2.09
N VAL A 254 27.86 42.24 3.02
CA VAL A 254 28.28 42.40 4.42
C VAL A 254 29.76 42.74 4.52
N ARG A 255 30.63 42.06 3.75
CA ARG A 255 32.07 42.33 3.76
C ARG A 255 32.47 43.71 3.21
N ARG A 256 31.56 44.38 2.49
CA ARG A 256 31.78 45.70 1.88
C ARG A 256 31.27 46.86 2.72
N ILE A 257 30.49 46.56 3.77
CA ILE A 257 29.99 47.52 4.76
C ILE A 257 31.01 47.59 5.90
#